data_AF-A0A6I5P461-F1
#
_entry.id   AF-A0A6I5P461-F1
#
_cell.length_a   1.000
_cell.length_b   1.000
_cell.length_c   1.000
_cell.angle_alpha   90.00
_cell.angle_beta   90.00
_cell.angle_gamma   90.00
#
_symmetry.space_group_name_H-M   'P 1'
#
loop_
_entity.id
_entity.type
_entity.pdbx_description
1 polymer ?
#
loop_
_entity_poly.entity_id
_entity_poly.type
_entity_poly.pdbx_seq_one_letter_code
_entity_poly.pdbx_strand_id
1 'polypeptide(L)'
;MEPKILTDNQKNILSVLRSSGVVIEYLLATRTATDDDDYLAHRSTALLTLSKMKKDIDDYFCRLLQDEDYQDRSRDDFFEVSIEPEKMSGQQISINDFLGSYYSLTRRKAAIRGRTRNFLNSYFWAGQEEIKDNIVDVHSEFESLKRGYAYAFFEPPYFLKGTALEKEHLFHEVERLFLQRFDTSAIIWQWSDGCSNFFDAGREWWGTYFYTYSLPGDNAIVGIVASATD
;
A
#
# COMPACT_ATOMS: atom_id res chain seq x y z
N MET A 1 -14.03 15.31 -4.32
CA MET A 1 -13.42 14.44 -3.29
C MET A 1 -12.80 15.28 -2.18
N GLU A 2 -13.05 14.92 -0.92
CA GLU A 2 -12.45 15.56 0.26
C GLU A 2 -11.77 14.52 1.18
N PRO A 3 -10.58 14.81 1.76
CA PRO A 3 -9.98 13.93 2.75
C PRO A 3 -10.86 13.76 3.99
N LYS A 4 -11.10 12.52 4.39
CA LYS A 4 -11.85 12.18 5.60
C LYS A 4 -10.91 12.13 6.80
N ILE A 5 -11.36 12.72 7.90
CA ILE A 5 -10.66 12.63 9.18
C ILE A 5 -10.68 11.16 9.64
N LEU A 6 -9.49 10.60 9.88
CA LEU A 6 -9.35 9.25 10.39
C LEU A 6 -9.85 9.15 11.83
N THR A 7 -10.52 8.03 12.12
CA THR A 7 -10.87 7.64 13.49
C THR A 7 -9.62 7.30 14.30
N ASP A 8 -9.72 7.27 15.64
CA ASP A 8 -8.59 6.92 16.50
C ASP A 8 -8.08 5.51 16.23
N ASN A 9 -8.97 4.55 15.95
CA ASN A 9 -8.58 3.20 15.55
C ASN A 9 -7.78 3.19 14.23
N GLN A 10 -8.19 4.00 13.25
CA GLN A 10 -7.46 4.14 11.98
C GLN A 10 -6.09 4.81 12.18
N LYS A 11 -5.98 5.81 13.06
CA LYS A 11 -4.68 6.43 13.38
C LYS A 11 -3.76 5.45 14.12
N ASN A 12 -4.31 4.71 15.09
CA ASN A 12 -3.57 3.74 15.88
C ASN A 12 -3.01 2.62 14.99
N ILE A 13 -3.81 2.05 14.09
CA ILE A 13 -3.32 1.00 13.20
C ILE A 13 -2.22 1.52 12.26
N LEU A 14 -2.33 2.74 11.72
CA LEU A 14 -1.26 3.33 10.89
C LEU A 14 0.04 3.49 11.68
N SER A 15 -0.02 3.85 12.96
CA SER A 15 1.16 3.90 13.83
C SER A 15 1.79 2.52 14.03
N VAL A 16 0.96 1.48 14.24
CA VAL A 16 1.43 0.09 14.39
C VAL A 16 2.09 -0.40 13.10
N LEU A 17 1.48 -0.15 11.94
CA LEU A 17 2.03 -0.47 10.62
C LEU A 17 3.45 0.10 10.44
N ARG A 18 3.61 1.41 10.69
CA ARG A 18 4.91 2.09 10.58
C ARG A 18 5.95 1.48 11.52
N SER A 19 5.60 1.25 12.79
CA SER A 19 6.52 0.64 13.77
C SER A 19 6.92 -0.80 13.44
N SER A 20 6.07 -1.50 12.68
CA SER A 20 6.26 -2.88 12.24
C SER A 20 7.10 -3.00 10.96
N GLY A 21 7.25 -1.92 10.19
CA GLY A 21 8.02 -1.88 8.93
C GLY A 21 7.17 -1.84 7.66
N VAL A 22 5.85 -1.65 7.75
CA VAL A 22 4.99 -1.45 6.57
C VAL A 22 5.20 -0.05 6.01
N VAL A 23 5.44 0.04 4.70
CA VAL A 23 5.72 1.29 3.96
C VAL A 23 4.57 1.68 3.02
N ILE A 24 3.35 1.24 3.34
CA ILE A 24 2.14 1.57 2.60
C ILE A 24 1.43 2.72 3.30
N GLU A 25 1.09 3.74 2.53
CA GLU A 25 0.34 4.91 2.97
C GLU A 25 -1.11 4.84 2.47
N TYR A 26 -2.02 5.29 3.34
CA TYR A 26 -3.46 5.25 3.10
C TYR A 26 -4.04 6.64 3.27
N LEU A 27 -4.93 7.00 2.35
CA LEU A 27 -5.77 8.18 2.45
C LEU A 27 -7.22 7.75 2.26
N LEU A 28 -8.09 8.18 3.17
CA LEU A 28 -9.53 7.99 3.03
C LEU A 28 -10.13 9.29 2.50
N ALA A 29 -10.83 9.24 1.38
CA ALA A 29 -11.55 10.38 0.82
C ALA A 29 -13.04 10.08 0.70
N THR A 30 -13.87 11.10 0.80
CA THR A 30 -15.31 10.99 0.57
C THR A 30 -15.72 11.75 -0.68
N ARG A 31 -16.67 11.17 -1.43
CA ARG A 31 -17.30 11.82 -2.58
C ARG A 31 -18.00 13.09 -2.14
N THR A 32 -17.81 14.14 -2.93
CA THR A 32 -18.64 15.35 -2.83
C THR A 32 -19.91 15.15 -3.67
N ALA A 33 -20.98 15.90 -3.37
CA ALA A 33 -22.29 15.74 -4.04
C ALA A 33 -22.29 15.95 -5.57
N THR A 34 -21.14 16.28 -6.15
CA THR A 34 -20.90 16.54 -7.58
C THR A 34 -20.11 15.43 -8.28
N ASP A 35 -19.66 14.40 -7.55
CA ASP A 35 -18.75 13.37 -8.07
C ASP A 35 -19.52 12.11 -8.53
N ASP A 36 -20.31 12.28 -9.59
CA ASP A 36 -21.10 11.20 -10.20
C ASP A 36 -20.28 10.28 -11.11
N ASP A 37 -19.09 10.71 -11.55
CA ASP A 37 -18.18 9.91 -12.37
C ASP A 37 -17.17 9.15 -11.49
N ASP A 38 -17.30 7.82 -11.48
CA ASP A 38 -16.44 6.92 -10.73
C ASP A 38 -14.96 7.04 -11.08
N TYR A 39 -14.62 7.16 -12.36
CA TYR A 39 -13.23 7.29 -12.78
C TYR A 39 -12.64 8.60 -12.25
N LEU A 40 -13.37 9.71 -12.37
CA LEU A 40 -12.91 11.00 -11.88
C LEU A 40 -12.79 11.01 -10.34
N ALA A 41 -13.74 10.42 -9.62
CA ALA A 41 -13.70 10.32 -8.17
C ALA A 41 -12.46 9.52 -7.69
N HIS A 42 -12.20 8.37 -8.32
CA HIS A 42 -11.01 7.58 -8.04
C HIS A 42 -9.71 8.32 -8.44
N ARG A 43 -9.67 8.97 -9.61
CA ARG A 43 -8.50 9.78 -10.03
C ARG A 43 -8.21 10.93 -9.09
N SER A 44 -9.24 11.66 -8.65
CA SER A 44 -9.11 12.71 -7.66
C SER A 44 -8.60 12.18 -6.32
N THR A 45 -9.05 11.00 -5.90
CA THR A 45 -8.53 10.35 -4.69
C THR A 45 -7.05 9.99 -4.83
N ALA A 46 -6.65 9.43 -5.98
CA ALA A 46 -5.25 9.11 -6.26
C ALA A 46 -4.35 10.36 -6.20
N LEU A 47 -4.78 11.47 -6.80
CA LEU A 47 -4.07 12.75 -6.74
C LEU A 47 -3.99 13.31 -5.32
N LEU A 48 -5.07 13.20 -4.54
CA LEU A 48 -5.07 13.59 -3.13
C LEU A 48 -4.06 12.75 -2.31
N THR A 49 -3.99 11.45 -2.57
CA THR A 49 -3.02 10.56 -1.93
C THR A 49 -1.58 10.97 -2.22
N LEU A 50 -1.23 11.23 -3.49
CA LEU A 50 0.12 11.72 -3.84
C LEU A 50 0.40 13.11 -3.26
N SER A 51 -0.59 14.00 -3.26
CA SER A 51 -0.44 15.34 -2.68
C SER A 51 -0.19 15.27 -1.18
N LYS A 52 -0.86 14.35 -0.47
CA LYS A 52 -0.57 14.05 0.93
C LYS A 52 0.87 13.55 1.09
N MET A 53 1.32 12.61 0.24
CA MET A 53 2.70 12.11 0.30
C MET A 53 3.74 13.20 0.10
N LYS A 54 3.54 14.06 -0.91
CA LYS A 54 4.37 15.24 -1.15
C LYS A 54 4.45 16.10 0.11
N LYS A 55 3.29 16.40 0.72
CA LYS A 55 3.23 17.21 1.94
C LYS A 55 3.93 16.54 3.12
N ASP A 56 3.69 15.26 3.38
CA ASP A 56 4.28 14.55 4.51
C ASP A 56 5.82 14.49 4.42
N ILE A 57 6.35 14.31 3.21
CA ILE A 57 7.80 14.35 2.93
C ILE A 57 8.35 15.76 3.13
N ASP A 58 7.63 16.77 2.66
CA ASP A 58 8.01 18.18 2.83
C ASP A 58 8.04 18.59 4.32
N ASP A 59 7.00 18.22 5.07
CA ASP A 59 6.87 18.44 6.52
C ASP A 59 7.96 17.67 7.31
N TYR A 60 8.45 16.54 6.80
CA TYR A 60 9.59 15.83 7.38
C TYR A 60 10.89 16.63 7.21
N PHE A 61 11.23 17.05 5.99
CA PHE A 61 12.46 17.81 5.76
C PHE A 61 12.44 19.19 6.41
N CYS A 62 11.28 19.86 6.45
CA CYS A 62 11.12 21.12 7.18
C CYS A 62 11.39 20.96 8.68
N ARG A 63 11.03 19.82 9.29
CA ARG A 63 11.37 19.51 10.69
C ARG A 63 12.85 19.14 10.84
N LEU A 64 13.41 18.39 9.91
CA LEU A 64 14.82 18.00 9.93
C LEU A 64 15.75 19.24 9.88
N LEU A 65 15.37 20.25 9.11
CA LEU A 65 16.07 21.54 9.03
C LEU A 65 16.06 22.36 10.34
N GLN A 66 15.26 21.98 11.33
CA GLN A 66 15.28 22.61 12.66
C GLN A 66 16.37 22.01 13.57
N ASP A 67 16.98 20.90 13.17
CA ASP A 67 18.06 20.24 13.89
C ASP A 67 19.40 20.96 13.65
N GLU A 68 20.24 21.01 14.69
CA GLU A 68 21.54 21.71 14.65
C GLU A 68 22.48 21.13 13.58
N ASP A 69 22.35 19.84 13.29
CA ASP A 69 23.15 19.13 12.28
C ASP A 69 22.87 19.61 10.84
N TYR A 70 21.79 20.38 10.62
CA TYR A 70 21.35 20.82 9.28
C TYR A 70 21.30 22.35 9.11
N GLN A 71 21.93 23.12 10.01
CA GLN A 71 21.90 24.60 9.97
C GLN A 71 22.45 25.23 8.68
N ASP A 72 23.40 24.56 8.01
CA ASP A 72 23.99 25.01 6.73
C ASP A 72 23.21 24.52 5.50
N ARG A 73 22.05 23.87 5.70
CA ARG A 73 21.22 23.33 4.63
C ARG A 73 19.95 24.15 4.46
N SER A 74 19.39 24.09 3.27
CA SER A 74 18.14 24.71 2.87
C SER A 74 17.16 23.64 2.38
N ARG A 75 15.88 24.01 2.21
CA ARG A 75 14.88 23.06 1.70
C ARG A 75 15.21 22.52 0.31
N ASP A 76 15.82 23.35 -0.53
CA ASP A 76 16.17 22.99 -1.91
C ASP A 76 17.27 21.92 -1.99
N ASP A 77 17.98 21.66 -0.88
CA ASP A 77 19.00 20.62 -0.78
C ASP A 77 18.45 19.20 -0.56
N PHE A 78 17.12 19.07 -0.41
CA PHE A 78 16.44 17.81 -0.11
C PHE A 78 15.46 17.42 -1.20
N PHE A 79 15.16 16.13 -1.29
CA PHE A 79 14.21 15.58 -2.24
C PHE A 79 12.86 16.31 -2.21
N GLU A 80 12.35 16.67 -3.39
CA GLU A 80 11.03 17.24 -3.56
C GLU A 80 10.20 16.33 -4.47
N VAL A 81 9.00 15.97 -4.01
CA VAL A 81 8.06 15.21 -4.84
C VAL A 81 7.47 16.13 -5.91
N SER A 82 7.60 15.75 -7.17
CA SER A 82 6.87 16.34 -8.30
C SER A 82 5.66 15.47 -8.65
N ILE A 83 4.57 16.09 -9.08
CA ILE A 83 3.36 15.40 -9.54
C ILE A 83 2.98 16.03 -10.88
N GLU A 84 2.77 15.20 -11.88
CA GLU A 84 2.35 15.54 -13.25
C GLU A 84 0.96 14.94 -13.48
N PRO A 85 -0.13 15.60 -13.03
CA PRO A 85 -1.48 15.05 -13.05
C PRO A 85 -1.94 14.61 -14.45
N GLU A 86 -1.50 15.28 -15.50
CA GLU A 86 -1.79 14.97 -16.90
C GLU A 86 -1.21 13.63 -17.35
N LYS A 87 -0.14 13.13 -16.70
CA LYS A 87 0.42 11.79 -16.94
C LYS A 87 -0.27 10.71 -16.12
N MET A 88 -1.18 11.08 -15.21
CA MET A 88 -1.93 10.13 -14.40
C MET A 88 -3.06 9.51 -15.23
N SER A 89 -2.90 8.23 -15.52
CA SER A 89 -3.91 7.36 -16.14
C SER A 89 -4.20 6.18 -15.21
N GLY A 90 -5.43 5.67 -15.28
CA GLY A 90 -5.87 4.54 -14.46
C GLY A 90 -6.37 3.39 -15.32
N GLN A 91 -6.18 2.17 -14.83
CA GLN A 91 -6.82 0.96 -15.33
C GLN A 91 -7.57 0.28 -14.19
N GLN A 92 -8.82 -0.09 -14.43
CA GLN A 92 -9.57 -0.90 -13.48
C GLN A 92 -9.04 -2.33 -13.46
N ILE A 93 -8.81 -2.88 -12.27
CA ILE A 93 -8.25 -4.23 -12.07
C ILE A 93 -9.16 -5.06 -11.15
N SER A 94 -9.00 -6.38 -11.19
CA SER A 94 -9.76 -7.27 -10.31
C SER A 94 -9.19 -7.29 -8.89
N ILE A 95 -9.99 -7.76 -7.92
CA ILE A 95 -9.51 -8.00 -6.55
C ILE A 95 -8.34 -9.00 -6.50
N ASN A 96 -8.30 -9.98 -7.42
CA ASN A 96 -7.20 -10.93 -7.52
C ASN A 96 -5.91 -10.26 -8.01
N ASP A 97 -6.01 -9.34 -8.97
CA ASP A 97 -4.85 -8.56 -9.45
C ASP A 97 -4.35 -7.60 -8.37
N PHE A 98 -5.28 -6.97 -7.65
CA PHE A 98 -4.97 -6.07 -6.55
C PHE A 98 -4.22 -6.78 -5.42
N LEU A 99 -4.74 -7.92 -4.94
CA LEU A 99 -4.09 -8.67 -3.86
C LEU A 99 -2.80 -9.34 -4.35
N GLY A 100 -2.80 -9.85 -5.59
CA GLY A 100 -1.70 -10.58 -6.18
C GLY A 100 -1.52 -11.96 -5.56
N SER A 101 -0.36 -12.58 -5.82
CA SER A 101 -0.11 -13.99 -5.54
C SER A 101 0.11 -14.34 -4.06
N TYR A 102 0.18 -13.33 -3.19
CA TYR A 102 0.58 -13.46 -1.80
C TYR A 102 -0.63 -13.56 -0.85
N TYR A 103 -1.85 -13.59 -1.39
CA TYR A 103 -3.05 -13.77 -0.61
C TYR A 103 -4.09 -14.58 -1.38
N SER A 104 -4.63 -15.61 -0.75
CA SER A 104 -5.70 -16.44 -1.30
C SER A 104 -7.05 -15.99 -0.78
N LEU A 105 -7.90 -15.44 -1.65
CA LEU A 105 -9.29 -15.10 -1.32
C LEU A 105 -10.09 -16.32 -0.86
N THR A 106 -9.88 -17.47 -1.52
CA THR A 106 -10.58 -18.72 -1.20
C THR A 106 -10.24 -19.23 0.20
N ARG A 107 -8.95 -19.20 0.57
CA ARG A 107 -8.49 -19.62 1.91
C ARG A 107 -8.67 -18.53 2.95
N ARG A 108 -8.86 -17.28 2.53
CA ARG A 108 -8.69 -16.06 3.31
C ARG A 108 -7.37 -16.05 4.09
N LYS A 109 -6.27 -16.41 3.41
CA LYS A 109 -4.95 -16.52 4.05
C LYS A 109 -3.85 -15.85 3.24
N ALA A 110 -2.87 -15.29 3.96
CA ALA A 110 -1.66 -14.74 3.39
C ALA A 110 -0.57 -15.82 3.24
N ALA A 111 0.15 -15.77 2.11
CA ALA A 111 1.40 -16.51 1.92
C ALA A 111 2.56 -15.65 2.43
N ILE A 112 3.22 -16.11 3.49
CA ILE A 112 4.25 -15.34 4.21
C ILE A 112 5.57 -16.12 4.15
N ARG A 113 6.66 -15.39 3.93
CA ARG A 113 8.01 -15.96 3.88
C ARG A 113 8.42 -16.58 5.21
N GLY A 114 9.00 -17.77 5.14
CA GLY A 114 9.55 -18.49 6.28
C GLY A 114 10.68 -17.71 6.97
N ARG A 115 10.83 -17.95 8.27
CA ARG A 115 11.81 -17.27 9.12
C ARG A 115 12.92 -18.20 9.60
N THR A 116 12.74 -19.51 9.49
CA THR A 116 13.78 -20.48 9.86
C THR A 116 14.84 -20.59 8.78
N ARG A 117 16.08 -20.89 9.18
CA ARG A 117 17.25 -20.94 8.29
C ARG A 117 17.05 -21.82 7.05
N ASN A 118 16.28 -22.90 7.17
CA ASN A 118 16.04 -23.85 6.08
C ASN A 118 14.96 -23.40 5.09
N PHE A 119 14.16 -22.38 5.45
CA PHE A 119 12.96 -21.99 4.71
C PHE A 119 12.87 -20.48 4.45
N LEU A 120 13.99 -19.74 4.55
CA LEU A 120 14.05 -18.28 4.34
C LEU A 120 13.58 -17.82 2.95
N ASN A 121 13.58 -18.70 1.94
CA ASN A 121 13.14 -18.41 0.57
C ASN A 121 11.85 -19.15 0.21
N SER A 122 11.19 -19.76 1.18
CA SER A 122 9.94 -20.50 0.99
C SER A 122 8.79 -19.73 1.61
N TYR A 123 7.60 -19.89 1.04
CA TYR A 123 6.37 -19.27 1.53
C TYR A 123 5.48 -20.33 2.17
N PHE A 124 4.71 -19.90 3.16
CA PHE A 124 3.77 -20.75 3.91
C PHE A 124 2.48 -19.97 4.11
N TRP A 125 1.34 -20.66 4.15
CA TRP A 125 0.12 -20.00 4.62
C TRP A 125 0.30 -19.61 6.08
N ALA A 126 -0.13 -18.41 6.45
CA ALA A 126 -0.01 -17.95 7.83
C ALA A 126 -0.63 -18.96 8.82
N GLY A 127 0.12 -19.20 9.90
CA GLY A 127 -0.22 -20.17 10.94
C GLY A 127 0.15 -21.63 10.63
N GLN A 128 0.71 -21.94 9.46
CA GLN A 128 1.27 -23.27 9.20
C GLN A 128 2.69 -23.42 9.75
N GLU A 129 3.05 -24.64 10.09
CA GLU A 129 4.43 -24.99 10.42
C GLU A 129 5.33 -24.89 9.19
N GLU A 130 6.55 -24.37 9.37
CA GLU A 130 7.58 -24.30 8.33
C GLU A 130 8.21 -25.69 8.11
N ILE A 131 7.50 -26.53 7.34
CA ILE A 131 7.95 -27.86 6.91
C ILE A 131 7.78 -27.97 5.38
N LYS A 132 8.54 -28.86 4.74
CA LYS A 132 8.55 -29.01 3.27
C LYS A 132 7.16 -29.21 2.68
N ASP A 133 6.30 -29.98 3.34
CA ASP A 133 4.96 -30.31 2.86
C ASP A 133 3.98 -29.12 2.89
N ASN A 134 4.30 -28.06 3.65
CA ASN A 134 3.50 -26.84 3.76
C ASN A 134 4.01 -25.71 2.86
N ILE A 135 5.06 -25.93 2.07
CA ILE A 135 5.58 -24.90 1.18
C ILE A 135 4.50 -24.55 0.14
N VAL A 136 4.17 -23.27 0.08
CA VAL A 136 3.27 -22.68 -0.90
C VAL A 136 4.08 -22.23 -2.08
N ASP A 137 3.76 -22.79 -3.25
CA ASP A 137 4.24 -22.25 -4.50
C ASP A 137 3.33 -21.08 -4.91
N VAL A 138 3.74 -19.86 -4.52
CA VAL A 138 3.07 -18.60 -4.88
C VAL A 138 3.00 -18.37 -6.40
N HIS A 139 3.80 -19.10 -7.19
CA HIS A 139 3.74 -19.06 -8.65
C HIS A 139 2.69 -20.02 -9.23
N SER A 140 2.25 -21.05 -8.49
CA SER A 140 1.36 -22.10 -9.02
C SER A 140 -0.13 -21.78 -8.89
N GLU A 141 -0.53 -21.00 -7.89
CA GLU A 141 -1.95 -20.60 -7.73
C GLU A 141 -2.36 -19.51 -8.75
N PHE A 142 -1.41 -18.93 -9.50
CA PHE A 142 -1.63 -17.82 -10.43
C PHE A 142 -0.91 -18.08 -11.76
N GLU A 143 -1.50 -17.72 -12.90
CA GLU A 143 -0.87 -17.91 -14.23
C GLU A 143 0.48 -17.19 -14.37
N SER A 144 0.72 -16.16 -13.56
CA SER A 144 1.99 -15.44 -13.44
C SER A 144 2.13 -14.87 -12.01
N LEU A 145 3.38 -14.67 -11.56
CA LEU A 145 3.63 -14.03 -10.26
C LEU A 145 3.14 -12.59 -10.30
N LYS A 146 2.04 -12.31 -9.60
CA LYS A 146 1.48 -10.97 -9.46
C LYS A 146 1.90 -10.41 -8.12
N ARG A 147 2.87 -9.50 -8.14
CA ARG A 147 3.22 -8.70 -6.96
C ARG A 147 2.21 -7.57 -6.86
N GLY A 148 1.20 -7.74 -6.01
CA GLY A 148 0.16 -6.75 -5.74
C GLY A 148 0.27 -6.17 -4.32
N TYR A 149 -0.83 -5.64 -3.81
CA TYR A 149 -0.97 -5.08 -2.46
C TYR A 149 -0.54 -6.05 -1.36
N ALA A 150 -0.85 -7.34 -1.45
CA ALA A 150 -0.43 -8.29 -0.42
C ALA A 150 1.10 -8.46 -0.41
N TYR A 151 1.75 -8.49 -1.57
CA TYR A 151 3.21 -8.48 -1.65
C TYR A 151 3.78 -7.20 -1.04
N ALA A 152 3.22 -6.04 -1.41
CA ALA A 152 3.66 -4.75 -0.87
C ALA A 152 3.56 -4.69 0.67
N PHE A 153 2.60 -5.41 1.24
CA PHE A 153 2.41 -5.46 2.69
C PHE A 153 3.37 -6.44 3.37
N PHE A 154 3.50 -7.66 2.86
CA PHE A 154 4.23 -8.75 3.53
C PHE A 154 5.73 -8.80 3.22
N GLU A 155 6.13 -8.21 2.10
CA GLU A 155 7.51 -8.18 1.61
C GLU A 155 8.04 -6.75 1.48
N PRO A 156 7.90 -5.85 2.50
CA PRO A 156 8.42 -4.49 2.40
C PRO A 156 9.96 -4.48 2.28
N PRO A 157 10.56 -3.41 1.76
CA PRO A 157 12.02 -3.31 1.57
C PRO A 157 12.81 -3.54 2.86
N TYR A 158 12.25 -3.11 4.00
CA TYR A 158 12.79 -3.33 5.33
C TYR A 158 11.91 -4.36 6.04
N PHE A 159 12.50 -5.51 6.43
CA PHE A 159 11.78 -6.66 6.99
C PHE A 159 10.61 -6.31 7.93
N LEU A 160 9.44 -6.88 7.64
CA LEU A 160 8.27 -6.77 8.51
C LEU A 160 8.50 -7.54 9.81
N LYS A 161 8.33 -6.86 10.95
CA LYS A 161 8.41 -7.45 12.30
C LYS A 161 7.21 -8.37 12.59
N GLY A 162 7.34 -9.20 13.62
CA GLY A 162 6.28 -10.11 14.08
C GLY A 162 6.29 -11.49 13.44
N THR A 163 5.52 -12.40 14.02
CA THR A 163 5.22 -13.75 13.53
C THR A 163 4.32 -13.72 12.30
N ALA A 164 4.22 -14.82 11.57
CA ALA A 164 3.33 -14.91 10.40
C ALA A 164 1.86 -14.61 10.77
N LEU A 165 1.39 -15.09 11.93
CA LEU A 165 0.03 -14.83 12.41
C LEU A 165 -0.19 -13.35 12.77
N GLU A 166 0.75 -12.71 13.47
CA GLU A 166 0.64 -11.28 13.78
C GLU A 166 0.59 -10.41 12.52
N LYS A 167 1.39 -10.77 11.50
CA LYS A 167 1.40 -10.09 10.21
C LYS A 167 0.06 -10.24 9.48
N GLU A 168 -0.49 -11.45 9.44
CA GLU A 168 -1.79 -11.70 8.82
C GLU A 168 -2.92 -10.98 9.57
N HIS A 169 -2.90 -10.98 10.90
CA HIS A 169 -3.87 -10.22 11.70
C HIS A 169 -3.79 -8.73 11.38
N LEU A 170 -2.58 -8.16 11.31
CA LEU A 170 -2.38 -6.76 10.98
C LEU A 170 -2.92 -6.43 9.58
N PHE A 171 -2.71 -7.31 8.61
CA PHE A 171 -3.27 -7.17 7.25
C PHE A 171 -4.80 -7.15 7.25
N HIS A 172 -5.44 -8.04 8.01
CA HIS A 172 -6.90 -8.09 8.16
C HIS A 172 -7.48 -6.92 8.96
N GLU A 173 -6.73 -6.36 9.90
CA GLU A 173 -7.14 -5.14 10.58
C GLU A 173 -7.17 -3.95 9.63
N VAL A 174 -6.19 -3.83 8.73
CA VAL A 174 -6.20 -2.82 7.66
C VAL A 174 -7.33 -3.05 6.68
N GLU A 175 -7.55 -4.30 6.23
CA GLU A 175 -8.71 -4.67 5.42
C GLU A 175 -9.98 -4.13 6.08
N ARG A 176 -10.24 -4.48 7.34
CA ARG A 176 -11.45 -4.08 8.05
C ARG A 176 -11.58 -2.55 8.23
N LEU A 177 -10.49 -1.86 8.56
CA LEU A 177 -10.52 -0.43 8.94
C LEU A 177 -10.50 0.53 7.75
N PHE A 178 -9.90 0.15 6.63
CA PHE A 178 -9.80 0.99 5.43
C PHE A 178 -10.62 0.43 4.28
N LEU A 179 -10.44 -0.85 3.96
CA LEU A 179 -11.02 -1.48 2.76
C LEU A 179 -12.40 -2.12 3.04
N GLN A 180 -12.79 -2.17 4.32
CA GLN A 180 -13.95 -2.85 4.90
C GLN A 180 -13.95 -4.37 4.73
N ARG A 181 -13.73 -4.87 3.51
CA ARG A 181 -13.61 -6.30 3.17
C ARG A 181 -12.98 -6.48 1.80
N PHE A 182 -12.28 -7.57 1.56
CA PHE A 182 -11.94 -7.98 0.20
C PHE A 182 -13.17 -8.60 -0.49
N ASP A 183 -13.67 -7.92 -1.52
CA ASP A 183 -14.88 -8.27 -2.26
C ASP A 183 -14.60 -8.31 -3.77
N THR A 184 -15.19 -9.29 -4.46
CA THR A 184 -15.16 -9.39 -5.92
C THR A 184 -15.90 -8.25 -6.62
N SER A 185 -16.85 -7.59 -5.95
CA SER A 185 -17.55 -6.43 -6.48
C SER A 185 -16.80 -5.11 -6.27
N ALA A 186 -15.64 -5.13 -5.60
CA ALA A 186 -14.88 -3.92 -5.33
C ALA A 186 -14.47 -3.19 -6.61
N ILE A 187 -14.50 -1.86 -6.57
CA ILE A 187 -14.05 -1.01 -7.66
C ILE A 187 -12.61 -0.60 -7.35
N ILE A 188 -11.68 -1.15 -8.11
CA ILE A 188 -10.25 -0.99 -7.87
C ILE A 188 -9.59 -0.45 -9.12
N TRP A 189 -8.94 0.70 -8.97
CA TRP A 189 -8.12 1.28 -10.03
C TRP A 189 -6.66 1.20 -9.66
N GLN A 190 -5.84 0.72 -10.58
CA GLN A 190 -4.40 0.87 -10.57
C GLN A 190 -4.04 2.11 -11.38
N TRP A 191 -3.15 2.93 -10.82
CA TRP A 191 -2.74 4.21 -11.41
C TRP A 191 -1.32 4.13 -11.98
N SER A 192 -1.04 4.93 -13.00
CA SER A 192 0.29 5.05 -13.57
C SER A 192 1.28 5.59 -12.52
N ASP A 193 2.44 4.98 -12.45
CA ASP A 193 3.54 5.41 -11.58
C ASP A 193 4.46 6.45 -12.26
N GLY A 194 4.31 6.68 -13.56
CA GLY A 194 5.05 7.69 -14.33
C GLY A 194 4.59 9.14 -14.10
N CYS A 195 3.61 9.35 -13.22
CA CYS A 195 3.07 10.68 -12.91
C CYS A 195 3.78 11.40 -11.76
N SER A 196 4.77 10.77 -11.12
CA SER A 196 5.52 11.37 -10.02
C SER A 196 6.91 10.74 -9.87
N ASN A 197 7.91 11.55 -9.50
CA ASN A 197 9.25 11.07 -9.14
C ASN A 197 9.27 10.29 -7.80
N PHE A 198 8.18 10.32 -7.02
CA PHE A 198 8.01 9.50 -5.82
C PHE A 198 8.20 7.99 -6.11
N PHE A 199 7.93 7.56 -7.34
CA PHE A 199 7.98 6.17 -7.75
C PHE A 199 9.34 5.71 -8.29
N ASP A 200 10.32 6.61 -8.45
CA ASP A 200 11.59 6.32 -9.13
C ASP A 200 12.36 5.16 -8.46
N ALA A 201 12.63 5.27 -7.15
CA ALA A 201 13.35 4.22 -6.41
C ALA A 201 12.57 2.89 -6.35
N GLY A 202 11.23 2.95 -6.22
CA GLY A 202 10.37 1.77 -6.24
C GLY A 202 10.45 0.98 -7.53
N ARG A 203 10.52 1.64 -8.69
CA ARG A 203 10.60 0.99 -10.01
C ARG A 203 11.83 0.11 -10.19
N GLU A 204 12.94 0.46 -9.54
CA GLU A 204 14.22 -0.23 -9.73
C GLU A 204 14.36 -1.49 -8.88
N TRP A 205 13.79 -1.52 -7.67
CA TRP A 205 14.15 -2.55 -6.67
C TRP A 205 12.97 -3.40 -6.21
N TRP A 206 11.89 -2.76 -5.76
CA TRP A 206 10.84 -3.44 -4.99
C TRP A 206 9.52 -3.57 -5.74
N GLY A 207 9.13 -2.50 -6.45
CA GLY A 207 7.85 -2.31 -7.08
C GLY A 207 7.20 -0.98 -6.70
N THR A 208 6.20 -0.60 -7.49
CA THR A 208 5.35 0.56 -7.28
C THR A 208 3.90 0.09 -7.13
N TYR A 209 3.24 0.56 -6.09
CA TYR A 209 1.90 0.12 -5.73
C TYR A 209 1.03 1.34 -5.56
N PHE A 210 0.23 1.64 -6.58
CA PHE A 210 -0.61 2.82 -6.56
C PHE A 210 -2.02 2.48 -6.98
N TYR A 211 -2.91 2.46 -5.99
CA TYR A 211 -4.26 1.99 -6.15
C TYR A 211 -5.26 2.95 -5.53
N THR A 212 -6.50 2.83 -5.98
CA THR A 212 -7.66 3.29 -5.23
C THR A 212 -8.68 2.18 -5.13
N TYR A 213 -9.37 2.12 -4.01
CA TYR A 213 -10.28 1.05 -3.65
C TYR A 213 -11.59 1.63 -3.11
N SER A 214 -12.71 1.12 -3.57
CA SER A 214 -14.04 1.40 -3.00
C SER A 214 -14.96 0.18 -3.14
N LEU A 215 -16.03 0.17 -2.34
CA LEU A 215 -17.13 -0.78 -2.51
C LEU A 215 -18.27 -0.10 -3.30
N PRO A 216 -19.05 -0.85 -4.11
CA PRO A 216 -20.19 -0.29 -4.81
C PRO A 216 -21.19 0.35 -3.85
N GLY A 217 -21.65 1.56 -4.20
CA GLY A 217 -22.61 2.33 -3.40
C GLY A 217 -22.01 3.01 -2.17
N ASP A 218 -20.71 2.88 -1.95
CA ASP A 218 -20.02 3.49 -0.83
C ASP A 218 -19.46 4.87 -1.20
N ASN A 219 -19.66 5.86 -0.33
CA ASN A 219 -19.20 7.22 -0.59
C ASN A 219 -17.71 7.42 -0.28
N ALA A 220 -17.05 6.40 0.28
CA ALA A 220 -15.65 6.45 0.65
C ALA A 220 -14.78 5.74 -0.40
N ILE A 221 -13.69 6.41 -0.79
CA ILE A 221 -12.64 5.84 -1.64
C ILE A 221 -11.34 5.89 -0.84
N VAL A 222 -10.64 4.75 -0.79
CA VAL A 222 -9.31 4.66 -0.19
C VAL A 222 -8.29 4.82 -1.30
N GLY A 223 -7.41 5.79 -1.18
CA GLY A 223 -6.18 5.83 -1.96
C GLY A 223 -5.05 5.13 -1.20
N ILE A 224 -4.32 4.29 -1.90
CA ILE A 224 -3.27 3.41 -1.36
C ILE A 224 -2.03 3.66 -2.20
N VAL A 225 -0.92 4.01 -1.55
CA VAL A 225 0.35 4.21 -2.24
C VAL A 225 1.50 3.58 -1.48
N ALA A 226 2.36 2.87 -2.19
CA ALA A 226 3.63 2.38 -1.67
C ALA A 226 4.67 2.41 -2.79
N SER A 227 5.85 2.89 -2.44
CA SER A 227 7.04 2.88 -3.27
C SER A 227 8.23 2.73 -2.33
N ALA A 228 9.27 2.02 -2.75
CA ALA A 228 10.52 2.11 -2.01
C ALA A 228 10.99 3.57 -2.08
N THR A 229 11.35 4.13 -0.93
CA THR A 229 11.99 5.43 -0.82
C THR A 229 13.35 5.18 -0.19
N ASP A 230 14.41 5.70 -0.79
CA ASP A 230 15.76 5.72 -0.20
C ASP A 230 15.83 6.63 1.03
#